data_AF-P01580-F1
#
_entry.id   AF-P01580-F1
#
_cell.length_a   1.000
_cell.length_b   1.000
_cell.length_c   1.000
_cell.angle_alpha   90.00
_cell.angle_beta   90.00
_cell.angle_gamma   90.00
#
_symmetry.space_group_name_H-M   'P 1'
#
loop_
_entity.id
_entity.type
_entity.pdbx_description
1 polymer ?
#
loop_
_entity_poly.entity_id
_entity_poly.type
_entity_poly.pdbx_seq_one_letter_code
_entity_poly.pdbx_strand_id
1 'polypeptide(L)'
;MNATHCILALQLFLMAVSGCYCHGTVIESLESLNNYFNSSGIDVEEKSLFLDIWRNWQKDGDMKILQSQIISFYLRLFEVLKDNQAISNNISVIESHLITTFFSNSKAKKDAFMSIAKFEVNNPQVQRQAFNELIRVVHQLLPESSLRKRKRSRC
;
A
#
# COMPACT_ATOMS: atom_id res chain seq x y z
N MET A 1 23.66 -3.42 -36.69
CA MET A 1 23.34 -3.67 -35.26
C MET A 1 22.19 -2.80 -34.69
N ASN A 2 21.54 -1.83 -35.34
CA ASN A 2 21.41 -0.57 -34.58
C ASN A 2 20.03 0.08 -34.36
N ALA A 3 18.89 -0.55 -34.62
CA ALA A 3 17.59 0.12 -34.34
C ALA A 3 16.89 -0.48 -33.11
N THR A 4 16.58 -1.77 -33.15
CA THR A 4 15.82 -2.45 -32.08
C THR A 4 16.61 -2.55 -30.77
N HIS A 5 17.91 -2.82 -30.85
CA HIS A 5 18.78 -2.79 -29.67
C HIS A 5 18.95 -1.38 -29.09
N CYS A 6 18.98 -0.34 -29.94
CA CYS A 6 19.04 1.05 -29.48
C CYS A 6 17.72 1.48 -28.82
N ILE A 7 16.58 1.07 -29.34
CA ILE A 7 15.27 1.34 -28.74
C ILE A 7 15.13 0.65 -27.39
N LEU A 8 15.53 -0.62 -27.29
CA LEU A 8 15.53 -1.36 -26.02
C LEU A 8 16.50 -0.74 -25.00
N ALA A 9 17.70 -0.33 -25.44
CA ALA A 9 18.66 0.35 -24.58
C ALA A 9 18.14 1.72 -24.11
N LEU A 10 17.46 2.48 -24.98
CA LEU A 10 16.86 3.77 -24.62
C LEU A 10 15.67 3.59 -23.66
N GLN A 11 14.84 2.56 -23.85
CA GLN A 11 13.75 2.23 -22.92
C GLN A 11 14.28 1.81 -21.55
N LEU A 12 15.33 0.97 -21.51
CA LEU A 12 15.99 0.58 -20.26
C LEU A 12 16.67 1.77 -19.58
N PHE A 13 17.29 2.66 -20.35
CA PHE A 13 17.90 3.89 -19.84
C PHE A 13 16.86 4.85 -19.25
N LEU A 14 15.74 5.06 -19.93
CA LEU A 14 14.64 5.89 -19.42
C LEU A 14 14.03 5.30 -18.14
N MET A 15 13.91 3.97 -18.04
CA MET A 15 13.45 3.28 -16.83
C MET A 15 14.44 3.42 -15.67
N ALA A 16 15.74 3.31 -15.94
CA ALA A 16 16.80 3.45 -14.92
C ALA A 16 16.93 4.91 -14.43
N VAL A 17 16.87 5.87 -15.36
CA VAL A 17 16.92 7.30 -15.04
C VAL A 17 15.66 7.72 -14.29
N SER A 18 14.47 7.31 -14.76
CA SER A 18 13.21 7.55 -14.06
C SER A 18 13.21 6.99 -12.63
N GLY A 19 13.72 5.76 -12.44
CA GLY A 19 13.84 5.16 -11.11
C GLY A 19 14.74 5.95 -10.15
N CYS A 20 15.85 6.52 -10.66
CA CYS A 20 16.79 7.29 -9.84
C CYS A 20 16.27 8.72 -9.54
N TYR A 21 15.72 9.41 -10.54
CA TYR A 21 15.12 10.73 -10.36
C TYR A 21 13.88 10.69 -9.47
N CYS A 22 13.06 9.63 -9.58
CA CYS A 22 11.88 9.47 -8.75
C CYS A 22 12.22 9.22 -7.27
N HIS A 23 13.38 8.63 -6.98
CA HIS A 23 13.79 8.46 -5.59
C HIS A 23 14.24 9.79 -4.96
N GLY A 24 15.00 10.60 -5.70
CA GLY A 24 15.41 11.94 -5.25
C GLY A 24 14.21 12.84 -4.95
N THR A 25 13.22 12.89 -5.87
CA THR A 25 12.02 13.72 -5.68
C THR A 25 11.15 13.27 -4.51
N VAL A 26 11.10 11.95 -4.23
CA VAL A 26 10.38 11.41 -3.07
C VAL A 26 11.05 11.81 -1.76
N ILE A 27 12.38 11.74 -1.68
CA ILE A 27 13.13 12.15 -0.48
C ILE A 27 12.92 13.65 -0.21
N GLU A 28 13.07 14.51 -1.22
CA GLU A 28 12.85 15.95 -1.10
C GLU A 28 11.41 16.28 -0.66
N SER A 29 10.43 15.54 -1.18
CA SER A 29 9.02 15.67 -0.78
C SER A 29 8.80 15.24 0.68
N LEU A 30 9.46 14.16 1.12
CA LEU A 30 9.40 13.70 2.51
C LEU A 30 10.02 14.71 3.46
N GLU A 31 11.19 15.28 3.14
CA GLU A 31 11.83 16.32 3.93
C GLU A 31 10.95 17.59 4.02
N SER A 32 10.35 17.98 2.90
CA SER A 32 9.43 19.12 2.85
C SER A 32 8.20 18.92 3.74
N LEU A 33 7.60 17.72 3.73
CA LEU A 33 6.51 17.37 4.64
C LEU A 33 6.96 17.31 6.09
N ASN A 34 8.14 16.74 6.36
CA ASN A 34 8.70 16.63 7.70
C ASN A 34 8.88 18.04 8.32
N ASN A 35 9.40 18.97 7.53
CA ASN A 35 9.53 20.38 7.92
C ASN A 35 8.17 21.06 8.10
N TYR A 36 7.21 20.82 7.19
CA TYR A 36 5.87 21.41 7.27
C TYR A 36 5.13 21.01 8.56
N PHE A 37 5.22 19.74 8.95
CA PHE A 37 4.57 19.21 10.16
C PHE A 37 5.42 19.37 11.43
N ASN A 38 6.63 19.92 11.33
CA ASN A 38 7.60 19.99 12.43
C ASN A 38 7.81 18.62 13.11
N SER A 39 7.84 17.53 12.34
CA SER A 39 7.86 16.17 12.92
C SER A 39 9.20 15.75 13.53
N SER A 40 10.23 16.60 13.44
CA SER A 40 11.48 16.48 14.20
C SER A 40 11.52 17.37 15.46
N GLY A 41 10.41 18.06 15.77
CA GLY A 41 10.30 18.88 16.98
C GLY A 41 10.35 18.03 18.25
N ILE A 42 10.85 18.63 19.34
CA ILE A 42 11.03 17.99 20.66
C ILE A 42 9.67 17.48 21.22
N ASP A 43 8.56 18.08 20.80
CA ASP A 43 7.21 17.70 21.23
C ASP A 43 6.66 16.45 20.52
N VAL A 44 7.37 15.88 19.55
CA VAL A 44 6.96 14.63 18.90
C VAL A 44 7.30 13.47 19.83
N GLU A 45 6.24 12.83 20.33
CA GLU A 45 6.32 11.70 21.25
C GLU A 45 7.30 10.63 20.72
N GLU A 46 8.25 10.20 21.57
CA GLU A 46 9.34 9.29 21.17
C GLU A 46 8.82 7.91 20.70
N LYS A 47 7.57 7.59 21.04
CA LYS A 47 6.94 6.31 20.73
C LYS A 47 6.54 6.22 19.26
N SER A 48 7.08 5.23 18.56
CA SER A 48 6.77 5.02 17.14
C SER A 48 5.33 4.56 16.93
N LEU A 49 4.65 5.11 15.91
CA LEU A 49 3.31 4.65 15.52
C LEU A 49 3.32 3.27 14.86
N PHE A 50 4.32 3.00 14.01
CA PHE A 50 4.35 1.78 13.18
C PHE A 50 5.66 1.00 13.27
N LEU A 51 6.80 1.65 13.58
CA LEU A 51 8.13 1.04 13.45
C LEU A 51 8.36 -0.12 14.43
N ASP A 52 7.87 0.01 15.66
CA ASP A 52 7.97 -1.07 16.66
C ASP A 52 7.14 -2.30 16.25
N ILE A 53 5.92 -2.07 15.73
CA ILE A 53 5.05 -3.12 15.21
C ILE A 53 5.73 -3.80 14.01
N TRP A 54 6.30 -3.01 13.10
CA TRP A 54 7.03 -3.50 11.95
C TRP A 54 8.20 -4.41 12.33
N ARG A 55 9.04 -3.97 13.28
CA ARG A 55 10.20 -4.75 13.73
C ARG A 55 9.80 -6.08 14.34
N ASN A 56 8.66 -6.13 15.03
CA ASN A 56 8.16 -7.37 15.62
C ASN A 56 7.72 -8.37 14.56
N TRP A 57 6.92 -7.92 13.58
CA TRP A 57 6.40 -8.80 12.55
C TRP A 57 7.49 -9.25 11.56
N GLN A 58 8.58 -8.50 11.40
CA GLN A 58 9.63 -8.83 10.43
C GLN A 58 10.23 -10.22 10.70
N LYS A 59 10.15 -10.69 11.95
CA LYS A 59 10.55 -12.04 12.37
C LYS A 59 9.58 -13.13 11.91
N ASP A 60 8.32 -12.80 11.70
CA ASP A 60 7.24 -13.75 11.40
C ASP A 60 7.00 -13.92 9.89
N GLY A 61 7.62 -13.09 9.05
CA GLY A 61 7.60 -13.21 7.58
C GLY A 61 6.37 -12.63 6.87
N ASP A 62 5.24 -12.48 7.56
CA ASP A 62 3.97 -12.02 6.96
C ASP A 62 3.83 -10.48 6.89
N MET A 63 4.81 -9.82 6.28
CA MET A 63 4.86 -8.36 6.11
C MET A 63 3.71 -7.76 5.32
N LYS A 64 3.10 -8.53 4.41
CA LYS A 64 2.09 -7.98 3.50
C LYS A 64 0.82 -7.51 4.21
N ILE A 65 0.42 -8.20 5.28
CA ILE A 65 -0.74 -7.81 6.07
C ILE A 65 -0.47 -6.46 6.75
N LEU A 66 0.67 -6.33 7.43
CA LEU A 66 1.03 -5.08 8.10
C LEU A 66 1.24 -3.93 7.11
N GLN A 67 1.95 -4.18 6.00
CA GLN A 67 2.13 -3.20 4.93
C GLN A 67 0.79 -2.71 4.39
N SER A 68 -0.19 -3.60 4.19
CA SER A 68 -1.51 -3.20 3.72
C SER A 68 -2.17 -2.19 4.67
N GLN A 69 -2.09 -2.42 5.98
CA GLN A 69 -2.68 -1.52 6.98
C GLN A 69 -1.98 -0.16 7.02
N ILE A 70 -0.64 -0.15 6.97
CA ILE A 70 0.16 1.08 6.97
C ILE A 70 -0.10 1.90 5.69
N ILE A 71 -0.13 1.27 4.53
CA ILE A 71 -0.44 1.94 3.27
C ILE A 71 -1.86 2.49 3.28
N SER A 72 -2.84 1.73 3.78
CA SER A 72 -4.23 2.21 3.96
C SER A 72 -4.30 3.44 4.87
N PHE A 73 -3.50 3.48 5.94
CA PHE A 73 -3.43 4.62 6.84
C PHE A 73 -2.91 5.87 6.11
N TYR A 74 -1.74 5.78 5.46
CA TYR A 74 -1.16 6.94 4.78
C TYR A 74 -2.02 7.43 3.61
N LEU A 75 -2.63 6.53 2.83
CA LEU A 75 -3.53 6.95 1.75
C LEU A 75 -4.77 7.70 2.28
N ARG A 76 -5.33 7.28 3.43
CA ARG A 76 -6.42 8.01 4.08
C ARG A 76 -5.95 9.37 4.63
N LEU A 77 -4.76 9.41 5.22
CA LEU A 77 -4.16 10.67 5.68
C LEU A 77 -3.98 11.65 4.51
N PHE A 78 -3.51 11.16 3.35
CA PHE A 78 -3.37 11.97 2.14
C PHE A 78 -4.71 12.45 1.60
N GLU A 79 -5.77 11.61 1.62
CA GLU A 79 -7.13 12.04 1.23
C GLU A 79 -7.64 13.22 2.08
N VAL A 80 -7.30 13.26 3.38
CA VAL A 80 -7.67 14.36 4.29
C VAL A 80 -6.85 15.63 4.01
N LEU A 81 -5.58 15.48 3.63
CA LEU A 81 -4.64 16.59 3.44
C LEU A 81 -4.57 17.14 2.00
N LYS A 82 -5.25 16.49 1.04
CA LYS A 82 -5.13 16.78 -0.40
C LYS A 82 -5.43 18.24 -0.79
N ASP A 83 -6.31 18.91 -0.05
CA ASP A 83 -6.76 20.27 -0.35
C ASP A 83 -5.81 21.34 0.22
N ASN A 84 -4.80 20.93 1.01
CA ASN A 84 -3.77 21.81 1.52
C ASN A 84 -2.73 22.13 0.42
N GLN A 85 -2.89 23.29 -0.22
CA GLN A 85 -2.05 23.73 -1.33
C GLN A 85 -0.56 23.80 -1.00
N ALA A 86 -0.17 24.02 0.26
CA ALA A 86 1.23 24.10 0.65
C ALA A 86 1.96 22.76 0.52
N ILE A 87 1.23 21.64 0.61
CA ILE A 87 1.81 20.30 0.64
C ILE A 87 1.26 19.34 -0.42
N SER A 88 0.26 19.76 -1.20
CA SER A 88 -0.44 18.91 -2.17
C SER A 88 0.51 18.28 -3.21
N ASN A 89 1.49 19.03 -3.70
CA ASN A 89 2.50 18.52 -4.62
C ASN A 89 3.36 17.42 -3.97
N ASN A 90 3.84 17.65 -2.74
CA ASN A 90 4.65 16.67 -2.01
C ASN A 90 3.85 15.39 -1.71
N ILE A 91 2.59 15.53 -1.31
CA ILE A 91 1.67 14.40 -1.11
C ILE A 91 1.49 13.61 -2.41
N SER A 92 1.26 14.30 -3.54
CA SER A 92 1.06 13.66 -4.84
C SER A 92 2.29 12.85 -5.29
N VAL A 93 3.50 13.38 -5.07
CA VAL A 93 4.76 12.66 -5.37
C VAL A 93 4.87 11.38 -4.53
N ILE A 94 4.62 11.47 -3.22
CA ILE A 94 4.71 10.32 -2.32
C ILE A 94 3.61 9.31 -2.61
N GLU A 95 2.37 9.75 -2.85
CA GLU A 95 1.26 8.88 -3.22
C GLU A 95 1.56 8.10 -4.51
N SER A 96 2.09 8.78 -5.53
CA SER A 96 2.51 8.15 -6.79
C SER A 96 3.60 7.09 -6.57
N HIS A 97 4.55 7.37 -5.68
CA HIS A 97 5.56 6.39 -5.27
C HIS A 97 4.95 5.16 -4.59
N LEU A 98 3.99 5.35 -3.67
CA LEU A 98 3.28 4.24 -3.02
C LEU A 98 2.44 3.43 -4.02
N ILE A 99 1.79 4.07 -4.98
CA ILE A 99 1.03 3.40 -6.05
C ILE A 99 1.96 2.54 -6.91
N THR A 100 3.12 3.07 -7.28
CA THR A 100 4.11 2.34 -8.07
C THR A 100 4.65 1.13 -7.31
N THR A 101 5.06 1.33 -6.06
CA THR A 101 5.75 0.31 -5.24
C THR A 101 4.81 -0.76 -4.69
N PHE A 102 3.68 -0.37 -4.10
CA PHE A 102 2.77 -1.32 -3.43
C PHE A 102 1.74 -1.91 -4.39
N PHE A 103 1.21 -1.11 -5.32
CA PHE A 103 0.15 -1.53 -6.23
C PHE A 103 0.66 -1.89 -7.64
N SER A 104 1.98 -1.96 -7.84
CA SER A 104 2.60 -2.23 -9.15
C SER A 104 2.10 -1.27 -10.23
N ASN A 105 1.99 0.02 -9.87
CA ASN A 105 1.46 1.09 -10.70
C ASN A 105 0.00 0.89 -11.17
N SER A 106 -0.76 0.01 -10.49
CA SER A 106 -2.16 -0.26 -10.84
C SER A 106 -3.10 0.63 -10.05
N LYS A 107 -3.61 1.67 -10.70
CA LYS A 107 -4.66 2.53 -10.14
C LYS A 107 -5.92 1.72 -9.76
N ALA A 108 -6.31 0.75 -10.59
CA ALA A 108 -7.46 -0.12 -10.29
C ALA A 108 -7.29 -0.91 -8.99
N LYS A 109 -6.08 -1.44 -8.71
CA LYS A 109 -5.81 -2.10 -7.43
C LYS A 109 -5.87 -1.12 -6.26
N LYS A 110 -5.31 0.09 -6.41
CA LYS A 110 -5.39 1.14 -5.38
C LYS A 110 -6.84 1.56 -5.10
N ASP A 111 -7.65 1.76 -6.14
CA ASP A 111 -9.04 2.18 -5.99
C ASP A 111 -9.90 1.08 -5.34
N ALA A 112 -9.72 -0.19 -5.74
CA ALA A 112 -10.38 -1.33 -5.08
C ALA A 112 -9.91 -1.52 -3.63
N PHE A 113 -8.64 -1.26 -3.36
CA PHE A 113 -8.10 -1.31 -2.00
C PHE A 113 -8.71 -0.21 -1.11
N MET A 114 -8.82 1.00 -1.62
CA MET A 114 -9.40 2.14 -0.89
C MET A 114 -10.92 2.06 -0.76
N SER A 115 -11.62 1.40 -1.69
CA SER A 115 -13.08 1.23 -1.58
C SER A 115 -13.47 0.35 -0.39
N ILE A 116 -12.65 -0.64 -0.03
CA ILE A 116 -12.87 -1.48 1.16
C ILE A 116 -12.85 -0.63 2.44
N ALA A 117 -11.92 0.32 2.53
CA ALA A 117 -11.82 1.21 3.69
C ALA A 117 -12.99 2.21 3.79
N LYS A 118 -13.77 2.39 2.73
CA LYS A 118 -14.93 3.31 2.67
C LYS A 118 -16.24 2.65 3.10
N PHE A 119 -16.25 1.35 3.37
CA PHE A 119 -17.46 0.69 3.86
C PHE A 119 -17.86 1.21 5.25
N GLU A 120 -19.08 1.73 5.33
CA GLU A 120 -19.70 2.11 6.60
C GLU A 120 -20.15 0.85 7.33
N VAL A 121 -19.32 0.31 8.22
CA VAL A 121 -19.61 -0.93 8.96
C VAL A 121 -20.89 -0.81 9.81
N ASN A 122 -21.30 0.41 10.17
CA ASN A 122 -22.54 0.68 10.91
C ASN A 122 -23.80 0.69 10.04
N ASN A 123 -23.67 0.64 8.71
CA ASN A 123 -24.81 0.61 7.79
C ASN A 123 -25.43 -0.80 7.74
N PRO A 124 -26.72 -0.98 8.11
CA PRO A 124 -27.34 -2.30 8.13
C PRO A 124 -27.35 -3.04 6.78
N GLN A 125 -27.38 -2.30 5.66
CA GLN A 125 -27.32 -2.92 4.33
C GLN A 125 -25.93 -3.50 4.04
N VAL A 126 -24.87 -2.76 4.38
CA VAL A 126 -23.48 -3.21 4.26
C VAL A 126 -23.25 -4.46 5.13
N GLN A 127 -23.77 -4.45 6.37
CA GLN A 127 -23.69 -5.63 7.25
C GLN A 127 -24.37 -6.86 6.63
N ARG A 128 -25.59 -6.71 6.10
CA ARG A 128 -26.31 -7.82 5.46
C ARG A 128 -25.54 -8.38 4.26
N GLN A 129 -24.95 -7.53 3.43
CA GLN A 129 -24.12 -7.95 2.30
C GLN A 129 -22.84 -8.65 2.77
N ALA A 130 -22.13 -8.06 3.75
CA ALA A 130 -20.92 -8.64 4.32
C ALA A 130 -21.17 -10.05 4.88
N PHE A 131 -22.25 -10.26 5.63
CA PHE A 131 -22.59 -11.59 6.15
C PHE A 131 -23.04 -12.58 5.07
N ASN A 132 -23.74 -12.11 4.03
CA ASN A 132 -24.10 -12.95 2.89
C ASN A 132 -22.87 -13.46 2.12
N GLU A 133 -21.80 -12.67 2.06
CA GLU A 133 -20.56 -13.03 1.37
C GLU A 133 -19.53 -13.72 2.27
N LEU A 134 -19.65 -13.57 3.60
CA LEU A 134 -18.66 -14.04 4.57
C LEU A 134 -18.27 -15.51 4.39
N ILE A 135 -19.24 -16.40 4.14
CA ILE A 135 -18.97 -17.82 3.92
C ILE A 135 -17.98 -18.00 2.75
N ARG A 136 -18.21 -17.30 1.63
CA ARG A 136 -17.35 -17.38 0.44
C ARG A 136 -15.96 -16.81 0.71
N VAL A 137 -15.88 -15.70 1.45
CA VAL A 137 -14.60 -15.09 1.85
C VAL A 137 -13.80 -16.07 2.71
N VAL A 138 -14.41 -16.69 3.73
CA VAL A 138 -13.73 -17.69 4.58
C VAL A 138 -13.23 -18.87 3.75
N HIS A 139 -14.03 -19.37 2.81
CA HIS A 139 -13.60 -20.44 1.91
C HIS A 139 -12.40 -20.06 1.02
N GLN A 140 -12.28 -18.81 0.60
CA GLN A 140 -11.13 -18.31 -0.18
C GLN A 140 -9.86 -18.13 0.66
N LEU A 141 -10.00 -17.81 1.95
CA LEU A 141 -8.87 -17.63 2.87
C LEU A 141 -8.30 -18.97 3.37
N LEU A 142 -9.10 -20.03 3.35
CA LEU A 142 -8.65 -21.36 3.74
C LEU A 142 -7.70 -21.95 2.68
N PRO A 143 -6.51 -22.44 3.07
CA PRO A 143 -5.60 -23.07 2.12
C PRO A 143 -6.27 -24.27 1.48
N GLU A 144 -6.15 -24.45 0.15
CA GLU A 144 -6.79 -25.54 -0.61
C GLU A 144 -6.53 -26.94 -0.01
N SER A 145 -5.40 -27.12 0.68
CA SER A 145 -5.04 -28.35 1.39
C SER A 145 -6.01 -28.72 2.52
N SER A 146 -6.69 -27.74 3.13
CA SER A 146 -7.69 -27.97 4.18
C SER A 146 -9.03 -28.48 3.65
N LEU A 147 -9.34 -28.27 2.37
CA LEU A 147 -10.57 -28.72 1.73
C LEU A 147 -10.45 -30.12 1.12
N ARG A 148 -9.23 -30.61 0.90
CA ARG A 148 -8.99 -31.96 0.37
C ARG A 148 -9.18 -32.98 1.50
N LYS A 149 -10.46 -33.30 1.80
CA LYS A 149 -10.82 -34.42 2.67
C LYS A 149 -10.03 -35.65 2.22
N ARG A 150 -9.13 -36.11 3.09
CA ARG A 150 -8.30 -37.30 2.90
C ARG A 150 -9.22 -38.44 2.47
N LYS A 151 -8.98 -39.01 1.28
CA LYS A 151 -9.75 -40.13 0.72
C LYS A 151 -9.77 -41.22 1.80
N ARG A 152 -10.94 -41.55 2.36
CA ARG A 152 -11.09 -42.65 3.34
C ARG A 152 -10.45 -43.89 2.73
N SER A 153 -9.41 -44.43 3.36
CA SER A 153 -8.88 -45.74 3.01
C SER A 153 -10.02 -46.74 3.23
N ARG A 154 -10.50 -47.33 2.14
CA ARG A 154 -11.34 -48.53 2.26
C ARG A 154 -10.40 -49.66 2.69
N CYS A 155 -10.57 -50.09 3.94
CA CYS A 155 -10.24 -51.46 4.33
C CYS A 155 -11.25 -52.41 3.67
#